data_AF-Q6HGB1-F1
#
_entry.id   AF-Q6HGB1-F1
#
_cell.length_a   1.000
_cell.length_b   1.000
_cell.length_c   1.000
_cell.angle_alpha   90.00
_cell.angle_beta   90.00
_cell.angle_gamma   90.00
#
_symmetry.space_group_name_H-M   'P 1'
#
loop_
_entity.id
_entity.type
_entity.pdbx_description
1 polymer ?
#
loop_
_entity_poly.entity_id
_entity_poly.type
_entity_poly.pdbx_seq_one_letter_code
_entity_poly.pdbx_strand_id
1 'polypeptide(L)'
;MNRLKYFFLITDVGFVIYWLITIFHIIPQEYLFKDYEDPILVAWNWSFLPLDLLISLTGLLSLYLYSKQKHIWSHFAFLSLILTFCSGLQALTFWTIRLDFDMSWWIPNLYLLVYPCFFFKSVWRECGSYESNARKEFM
;
A
#
# COMPACT_ATOMS: atom_id res chain seq x y z
N MET A 1 -5.42 9.33 13.77
CA MET A 1 -4.83 7.98 13.65
C MET A 1 -5.83 6.83 13.76
N ASN A 2 -6.85 6.88 14.62
CA ASN A 2 -7.74 5.72 14.87
C ASN A 2 -8.32 5.05 13.62
N ARG A 3 -8.75 5.79 12.60
CA ARG A 3 -9.24 5.19 11.34
C ARG A 3 -8.12 4.66 10.45
N LEU A 4 -7.08 5.46 10.21
CA LEU A 4 -5.93 5.10 9.36
C LEU A 4 -5.26 3.79 9.82
N LYS A 5 -5.21 3.54 11.13
CA LYS A 5 -4.70 2.29 11.69
C LYS A 5 -5.40 1.06 11.12
N TYR A 6 -6.73 1.08 11.00
CA TYR A 6 -7.47 -0.06 10.47
C TYR A 6 -7.19 -0.27 8.99
N PHE A 7 -7.08 0.81 8.20
CA PHE A 7 -6.72 0.72 6.79
C PHE A 7 -5.33 0.11 6.60
N PHE A 8 -4.32 0.56 7.35
CA PHE A 8 -2.99 -0.05 7.30
C PHE A 8 -3.00 -1.51 7.74
N LEU A 9 -3.67 -1.85 8.84
CA LEU A 9 -3.74 -3.25 9.27
C LEU A 9 -4.42 -4.14 8.24
N ILE A 10 -5.54 -3.73 7.66
CA ILE A 10 -6.27 -4.53 6.66
C ILE A 10 -5.44 -4.66 5.38
N THR A 11 -4.93 -3.55 4.86
CA THR A 11 -4.16 -3.53 3.60
C THR A 11 -2.82 -4.24 3.75
N ASP A 12 -2.02 -3.90 4.76
CA ASP A 12 -0.65 -4.42 4.93
C ASP A 12 -0.66 -5.90 5.29
N VAL A 13 -1.56 -6.32 6.20
CA VAL A 13 -1.72 -7.76 6.50
C VAL A 13 -2.28 -8.50 5.30
N GLY A 14 -3.18 -7.88 4.54
CA GLY A 14 -3.69 -8.42 3.28
C GLY A 14 -2.57 -8.70 2.28
N PHE A 15 -1.67 -7.74 2.05
CA PHE A 15 -0.50 -7.93 1.19
C PHE A 15 0.42 -9.04 1.68
N VAL A 16 0.74 -9.06 2.97
CA VAL A 16 1.60 -10.10 3.54
C VAL A 16 0.96 -11.49 3.38
N ILE A 17 -0.32 -11.63 3.69
CA ILE A 17 -1.04 -12.91 3.54
C ILE A 17 -1.09 -13.33 2.06
N TYR A 18 -1.44 -12.41 1.16
CA TYR A 18 -1.46 -12.67 -0.28
C TYR A 18 -0.11 -13.20 -0.76
N TRP A 19 0.98 -12.48 -0.46
CA TRP A 19 2.31 -12.88 -0.91
C TRP A 19 2.83 -14.16 -0.23
N LEU A 20 2.47 -14.43 1.01
CA LEU A 20 2.76 -15.72 1.65
C LEU A 20 2.06 -16.86 0.92
N ILE A 21 0.77 -16.73 0.62
CA ILE A 21 0.01 -17.72 -0.15
C ILE A 21 0.65 -17.95 -1.52
N THR A 22 1.04 -16.88 -2.20
CA THR A 22 1.66 -16.90 -3.53
C THR A 22 3.04 -17.57 -3.52
N ILE A 23 3.93 -17.21 -2.59
CA ILE A 23 5.29 -17.76 -2.51
C ILE A 23 5.27 -19.24 -2.10
N PHE A 24 4.43 -19.61 -1.12
CA PHE A 24 4.34 -20.99 -0.65
C PHE A 24 3.46 -21.89 -1.54
N HIS A 25 2.93 -21.36 -2.65
CA HIS A 25 2.10 -22.11 -3.59
C HIS A 25 0.93 -22.82 -2.91
N ILE A 26 0.36 -22.19 -1.87
CA ILE A 26 -0.71 -22.78 -1.04
C ILE A 26 -1.99 -22.97 -1.87
N ILE A 27 -2.19 -22.09 -2.86
CA ILE A 27 -3.33 -22.09 -3.78
C ILE A 27 -2.81 -22.18 -5.22
N PRO A 28 -3.52 -22.86 -6.15
CA PRO A 28 -3.14 -22.90 -7.55
C PRO A 28 -2.98 -21.49 -8.13
N GLN A 29 -1.94 -21.31 -8.93
CA GLN A 29 -1.57 -20.00 -9.48
C GLN A 29 -2.67 -19.40 -10.38
N GLU A 30 -3.52 -20.24 -10.98
CA GLU A 30 -4.70 -19.85 -11.75
C GLU A 30 -5.70 -18.95 -10.99
N TYR A 31 -5.77 -19.07 -9.65
CA TYR A 31 -6.62 -18.21 -8.82
C TYR A 31 -5.92 -16.93 -8.35
N LEU A 32 -4.59 -16.90 -8.43
CA LEU A 32 -3.74 -15.81 -7.94
C LEU A 32 -3.25 -14.90 -9.05
N PHE A 33 -3.28 -15.36 -10.30
CA PHE A 33 -2.88 -14.60 -11.47
C PHE A 33 -3.96 -14.74 -12.53
N LYS A 34 -4.44 -13.61 -13.04
CA LYS A 34 -5.23 -13.61 -14.26
C LYS A 34 -4.35 -14.06 -15.42
N ASP A 35 -4.84 -15.00 -16.21
CA ASP A 35 -4.15 -15.57 -17.36
C ASP A 35 -2.72 -16.04 -17.02
N TYR A 36 -2.62 -16.90 -16.00
CA TYR A 36 -1.36 -17.43 -15.46
C TYR A 36 -0.43 -18.07 -16.53
N GLU A 37 -0.96 -18.48 -17.67
CA GLU A 37 -0.19 -19.01 -18.79
C GLU A 37 0.63 -17.93 -19.54
N ASP A 38 0.29 -16.64 -19.40
CA ASP A 38 1.04 -15.53 -19.99
C ASP A 38 2.22 -15.15 -19.06
N PRO A 39 3.47 -15.49 -19.43
CA PRO A 39 4.65 -15.22 -18.59
C PRO A 39 4.86 -13.72 -18.34
N ILE A 40 4.34 -12.84 -19.20
CA ILE A 40 4.42 -11.38 -19.01
C ILE A 40 3.51 -10.96 -17.86
N LEU A 41 2.29 -11.52 -17.77
CA LEU A 41 1.35 -11.22 -16.69
C LEU A 41 1.84 -11.73 -15.34
N VAL A 42 2.47 -12.91 -15.33
CA VAL A 42 3.11 -13.45 -14.13
C VAL A 42 4.22 -12.51 -13.67
N ALA A 43 5.17 -12.18 -14.55
CA ALA A 43 6.27 -11.27 -14.20
C ALA A 43 5.77 -9.89 -13.75
N TRP A 44 4.70 -9.39 -14.38
CA TRP A 44 4.05 -8.14 -14.00
C TRP A 44 3.44 -8.21 -12.59
N ASN A 45 2.74 -9.29 -12.23
CA ASN A 45 2.22 -9.44 -10.87
C ASN A 45 3.36 -9.54 -9.84
N TRP A 46 4.41 -10.31 -10.15
CA TRP A 46 5.62 -10.38 -9.32
C TRP A 46 6.33 -9.05 -9.13
N SER A 47 6.17 -8.09 -10.05
CA SER A 47 6.71 -6.73 -9.87
C SER A 47 6.05 -5.97 -8.72
N PHE A 48 4.84 -6.37 -8.28
CA PHE A 48 4.17 -5.79 -7.12
C PHE A 48 4.74 -6.28 -5.79
N LEU A 49 5.36 -7.47 -5.72
CA LEU A 49 5.93 -8.00 -4.48
C LEU A 49 6.86 -7.01 -3.75
N PRO A 50 7.93 -6.46 -4.38
CA PRO A 50 8.78 -5.51 -3.69
C PRO A 50 8.04 -4.24 -3.26
N LEU A 51 7.07 -3.78 -4.06
CA LEU A 51 6.27 -2.59 -3.75
C LEU A 51 5.34 -2.82 -2.56
N ASP A 52 4.59 -3.92 -2.56
CA ASP A 52 3.64 -4.29 -1.52
C ASP A 52 4.32 -4.57 -0.18
N LEU A 53 5.53 -5.16 -0.21
CA LEU A 53 6.36 -5.33 0.97
C LEU A 53 6.85 -3.99 1.53
N LEU A 54 7.22 -3.03 0.68
CA LEU A 54 7.59 -1.68 1.12
C LEU A 54 6.39 -0.91 1.69
N ILE A 55 5.21 -1.05 1.08
CA ILE A 55 3.95 -0.50 1.61
C ILE A 55 3.72 -1.04 3.03
N SER A 56 3.77 -2.37 3.17
CA SER A 56 3.52 -3.06 4.44
C SER A 56 4.57 -2.70 5.50
N LEU A 57 5.85 -2.65 5.12
CA LEU A 57 6.93 -2.26 6.03
C LEU A 57 6.74 -0.83 6.55
N THR A 58 6.48 0.13 5.66
CA THR A 58 6.32 1.53 6.02
C THR A 58 5.03 1.80 6.80
N GLY A 59 3.93 1.14 6.44
CA GLY A 59 2.64 1.23 7.14
C GLY A 59 2.72 0.67 8.57
N LEU A 60 3.21 -0.57 8.73
CA LEU A 60 3.40 -1.18 10.05
C LEU A 60 4.43 -0.43 10.91
N LEU A 61 5.53 0.04 10.32
CA LEU A 61 6.51 0.86 11.03
C LEU A 61 5.90 2.18 11.51
N SER A 62 5.04 2.81 10.72
CA SER A 62 4.29 3.98 11.15
C SER A 62 3.42 3.69 12.38
N LEU A 63 2.69 2.58 12.39
CA LEU A 63 1.88 2.17 13.54
C LEU A 63 2.73 1.91 14.78
N TYR A 64 3.87 1.25 14.61
CA TYR A 64 4.81 1.00 15.69
C TYR A 64 5.35 2.32 16.28
N LEU A 65 5.80 3.25 15.44
CA LEU A 65 6.32 4.56 15.87
C LEU A 65 5.24 5.40 16.55
N TYR A 66 4.00 5.35 16.04
CA TYR A 66 2.86 5.99 16.69
C TYR A 66 2.60 5.43 18.09
N SER A 67 2.69 4.11 18.28
CA SER A 67 2.55 3.47 19.59
C SER A 67 3.64 3.89 20.58
N LYS A 68 4.83 4.25 20.07
CA LYS A 68 5.97 4.77 20.84
C LYS A 68 5.95 6.30 20.99
N GLN A 69 4.86 6.97 20.58
CA GLN A 69 4.71 8.43 20.61
C GLN A 69 5.82 9.17 19.85
N LYS A 70 6.43 8.53 18.85
CA LYS A 70 7.48 9.12 18.02
C LYS A 70 6.85 9.86 16.85
N HIS A 71 6.90 11.20 16.85
CA HIS A 71 6.27 12.06 15.84
C HIS A 71 6.65 11.74 14.37
N ILE A 72 7.83 11.15 14.13
CA ILE A 72 8.25 10.71 12.79
C ILE A 72 7.33 9.65 12.15
N TRP A 73 6.42 9.05 12.91
CA TRP A 73 5.39 8.11 12.41
C TRP A 73 4.66 8.66 11.17
N SER A 74 4.40 9.97 11.12
CA SER A 74 3.62 10.61 10.05
C SER A 74 4.31 10.54 8.70
N HIS A 75 5.65 10.59 8.68
CA HIS A 75 6.45 10.51 7.45
C HIS A 75 6.36 9.11 6.85
N PHE A 76 6.47 8.07 7.70
CA PHE A 76 6.28 6.69 7.27
C PHE A 76 4.85 6.40 6.83
N ALA A 77 3.84 6.96 7.52
CA ALA A 77 2.45 6.86 7.06
C ALA A 77 2.26 7.52 5.70
N PHE A 78 2.85 8.70 5.49
CA PHE A 78 2.73 9.43 4.23
C PHE A 78 3.38 8.66 3.08
N LEU A 79 4.57 8.11 3.30
CA LEU A 79 5.26 7.26 2.33
C LEU A 79 4.43 6.01 1.99
N SER A 80 3.91 5.30 2.99
CA SER A 80 3.04 4.12 2.79
C SER A 80 1.80 4.48 1.94
N LEU A 81 1.15 5.61 2.22
CA LEU A 81 0.00 6.08 1.45
C LEU A 81 0.35 6.40 -0.01
N ILE A 82 1.50 7.02 -0.27
CA ILE A 82 1.96 7.31 -1.64
C ILE A 82 2.22 6.00 -2.38
N LEU A 83 2.96 5.06 -1.77
CA LEU A 83 3.28 3.78 -2.39
C LEU A 83 2.01 2.98 -2.70
N THR A 84 1.04 2.98 -1.79
CA THR A 84 -0.25 2.31 -2.00
C THR A 84 -1.01 2.92 -3.17
N PHE A 85 -1.08 4.26 -3.23
CA PHE A 85 -1.70 4.97 -4.34
C PHE A 85 -1.04 4.61 -5.67
N CYS A 86 0.29 4.60 -5.71
CA CYS A 86 1.06 4.23 -6.90
C CYS A 86 0.82 2.78 -7.32
N SER A 87 0.75 1.85 -6.37
CA SER A 87 0.42 0.43 -6.63
C SER A 87 -0.94 0.29 -7.32
N GLY A 88 -1.99 0.90 -6.74
CA GLY A 88 -3.33 0.89 -7.35
C GLY A 88 -3.37 1.55 -8.73
N LEU A 89 -2.67 2.69 -8.91
CA LEU A 89 -2.60 3.39 -10.18
C LEU A 89 -1.91 2.56 -11.27
N GLN A 90 -0.78 1.94 -10.94
CA GLN A 90 -0.04 1.06 -11.85
C GLN A 90 -0.93 -0.08 -12.34
N ALA A 91 -1.65 -0.72 -11.43
CA ALA A 91 -2.55 -1.81 -11.76
C ALA A 91 -3.70 -1.38 -12.68
N LEU A 92 -4.42 -0.33 -12.31
CA LEU A 92 -5.56 0.16 -13.10
C LEU A 92 -5.13 0.69 -14.47
N THR A 93 -3.98 1.37 -14.56
CA THR A 93 -3.46 1.86 -15.84
C THR A 93 -3.11 0.69 -16.76
N PHE A 94 -2.46 -0.35 -16.24
CA PHE A 94 -2.14 -1.56 -16.99
C PHE A 94 -3.39 -2.23 -17.57
N TRP A 95 -4.40 -2.49 -16.74
CA TRP A 95 -5.65 -3.12 -17.18
C TRP A 95 -6.44 -2.26 -18.16
N THR A 96 -6.46 -0.94 -17.94
CA THR A 96 -7.10 0.02 -18.88
C THR A 96 -6.44 0.00 -20.26
N ILE A 97 -5.10 -0.05 -20.32
CA ILE A 97 -4.36 -0.14 -21.59
C ILE A 97 -4.67 -1.45 -22.33
N ARG A 98 -4.82 -2.55 -21.59
CA ARG A 98 -5.21 -3.86 -22.18
C ARG A 98 -6.70 -3.97 -22.50
N LEU A 99 -7.50 -2.94 -22.22
CA LEU A 99 -8.96 -2.93 -22.39
C LEU A 99 -9.67 -4.05 -21.61
N ASP A 100 -9.11 -4.42 -20.46
CA ASP A 100 -9.62 -5.48 -19.60
C ASP A 100 -10.21 -4.90 -18.32
N PHE A 101 -11.49 -5.17 -18.09
CA PHE A 101 -12.30 -4.56 -17.03
C PHE A 101 -12.88 -5.58 -16.05
N ASP A 102 -12.18 -6.69 -15.84
CA ASP A 102 -12.60 -7.67 -14.83
C ASP A 102 -12.63 -7.07 -13.43
N MET A 103 -13.84 -7.08 -12.85
CA MET A 103 -14.13 -6.51 -11.55
C MET A 103 -13.32 -7.15 -10.42
N SER A 104 -12.98 -8.43 -10.54
CA SER A 104 -12.18 -9.16 -9.54
C SER A 104 -10.80 -8.53 -9.34
N TRP A 105 -10.26 -7.93 -10.40
CA TRP A 105 -8.97 -7.25 -10.40
C TRP A 105 -9.11 -5.74 -10.25
N TRP A 106 -10.17 -5.14 -10.80
CA TRP A 106 -10.41 -3.71 -10.69
C TRP A 106 -10.76 -3.26 -9.28
N ILE A 107 -11.65 -3.98 -8.58
CA ILE A 107 -12.13 -3.60 -7.24
C ILE A 107 -10.98 -3.46 -6.23
N PRO A 108 -10.10 -4.45 -6.02
CA PRO A 108 -9.02 -4.32 -5.04
C PRO A 108 -8.04 -3.20 -5.41
N ASN A 109 -7.69 -3.06 -6.70
CA ASN A 109 -6.76 -2.02 -7.15
C ASN A 109 -7.36 -0.62 -7.07
N LEU A 110 -8.67 -0.48 -7.30
CA LEU A 110 -9.39 0.77 -7.10
C LEU A 110 -9.45 1.15 -5.62
N TYR A 111 -9.64 0.18 -4.73
CA TYR A 111 -9.52 0.41 -3.30
C TYR A 111 -8.14 0.99 -2.95
N LEU A 112 -7.05 0.36 -3.42
CA LEU A 112 -5.67 0.82 -3.18
C LEU A 112 -5.41 2.23 -3.72
N LEU A 113 -6.01 2.59 -4.85
CA LEU A 113 -5.93 3.94 -5.41
C LEU A 113 -6.70 4.96 -4.56
N VAL A 114 -7.92 4.63 -4.14
CA VAL A 114 -8.88 5.61 -3.63
C VAL A 114 -8.70 5.88 -2.13
N TYR A 115 -8.45 4.85 -1.31
CA TYR A 115 -8.39 5.07 0.14
C TYR A 115 -7.28 6.05 0.56
N PRO A 116 -6.06 6.05 -0.04
CA PRO A 116 -5.00 6.96 0.38
C PRO A 116 -5.37 8.44 0.20
N CYS A 117 -6.17 8.76 -0.81
CA CYS A 117 -6.62 10.12 -1.10
C CYS A 117 -7.37 10.76 0.07
N PHE A 118 -8.14 9.98 0.83
CA PHE A 118 -8.87 10.48 2.00
C PHE A 118 -7.94 10.83 3.18
N PHE A 119 -6.74 10.26 3.22
CA PHE A 119 -5.81 10.41 4.34
C PHE A 119 -4.63 11.35 4.03
N PHE A 120 -4.28 11.61 2.76
CA PHE A 120 -3.15 12.47 2.38
C PHE A 120 -3.16 13.82 3.09
N LYS A 121 -4.28 14.56 3.01
CA LYS A 121 -4.38 15.90 3.64
C LYS A 121 -4.18 15.84 5.15
N SER A 122 -4.71 14.80 5.80
CA SER A 122 -4.60 14.64 7.25
C SER A 122 -3.16 14.32 7.67
N VAL A 123 -2.51 13.37 7.00
CA VAL A 123 -1.16 12.92 7.37
C VAL A 123 -0.12 13.97 7.00
N TRP A 124 -0.29 14.66 5.87
CA TRP A 124 0.59 15.76 5.45
C TRP A 124 0.67 16.89 6.50
N ARG A 125 -0.48 17.25 7.09
CA ARG A 125 -0.53 18.26 8.16
C ARG A 125 0.26 17.84 9.41
N GLU A 126 0.23 16.55 9.76
CA GLU A 126 0.98 16.00 10.88
C GLU A 126 2.50 16.02 10.60
N CYS A 127 2.93 15.74 9.37
CA CYS A 127 4.33 15.90 8.97
C CYS A 127 4.83 17.34 9.15
N GLY A 128 4.09 18.33 8.63
CA GLY A 128 4.49 19.73 8.74
C GLY A 128 4.47 20.24 10.19
N SER A 129 3.57 19.74 11.04
CA SER A 129 3.55 20.10 12.46
C SER A 129 4.80 19.62 13.20
N TYR A 130 5.34 18.46 12.85
CA TYR A 130 6.58 17.95 13.44
C TYR A 130 7.78 18.85 13.10
N GLU A 131 7.94 19.23 11.83
CA GLU A 131 9.04 20.09 11.40
C GLU A 131 9.02 21.46 12.08
N SER A 132 7.82 22.04 12.25
CA SER A 132 7.66 23.32 12.95
C SER A 132 8.02 23.23 14.44
N ASN A 133 7.62 22.16 15.12
CA ASN A 133 7.92 21.97 16.53
C ASN A 133 9.39 21.64 16.77
N ALA A 134 9.99 20.77 15.95
CA ALA A 134 11.41 20.46 16.02
C ALA A 134 12.26 21.73 15.86
N ARG A 135 11.92 22.60 14.89
CA ARG A 135 12.65 23.86 14.68
C ARG A 135 12.59 24.81 15.89
N LYS A 136 11.50 24.79 16.67
CA LYS A 136 11.35 25.63 17.87
C LYS A 136 12.15 25.11 19.07
N GLU A 137 12.43 23.82 19.16
CA GLU A 137 13.25 23.25 20.25
C GLU A 137 14.75 23.56 20.08
N PHE A 138 15.19 23.96 18.89
CA PHE A 138 16.58 24.29 18.56
C PHE A 138 16.89 25.79 18.45
N MET A 139 15.92 26.68 18.75
CA MET A 139 16.11 28.15 18.88
C MET A 139 15.97 28.56 20.34
#